data_AF-A0A8H6IIN7-F1
#
_entry.id   AF-A0A8H6IIN7-F1
#
_cell.length_a   1.000
_cell.length_b   1.000
_cell.length_c   1.000
_cell.angle_alpha   90.00
_cell.angle_beta   90.00
_cell.angle_gamma   90.00
#
_symmetry.space_group_name_H-M   'P 1'
#
loop_
_entity.id
_entity.type
_entity.pdbx_description
1 polymer ?
#
loop_
_entity_poly.entity_id
_entity_poly.type
_entity_poly.pdbx_seq_one_letter_code
_entity_poly.pdbx_strand_id
1 'polypeptide(L)'
;MESIKSAYLSLKNGATKSKSKANKDVNSTIDKLSDVLDILKLSTVSDTVFLKLSNLLRQTIQPLYEHELDLTLNLSSAIFLAVHNVKVVTSVDRASRKTWENVQSSVLSGLLDHLDEHRTAKTKASVGKAFFTSLSKLYFPKSPEQRVDCSSDLHTTVFMLLSEIVCGQSANASTLRNELNGGRRLGYAILNLRDFLPLEAALELFANILLALRGANSRSERLKFTQYVFDSQFFSSPTLLGGLAKITSADQWSDISSEVMKTIASLNAEFPQPFEISDFQLKGFKSRGPDNIFLESTAVVGSIPVPGGDDTLIIPFPFISGLQMASSGGEAVVKVSLNAPPIIGKKPVNCDLEDIFVEWKVQKQDIKRFSETLKSRKVPFDFSNFQHSRKLSIAQKGLSLEFNGSEDGPPPNATQEKAISIAKLWDESEAHRGVGQTSPLMHAIFPPSTGDAKGRPPVPVCRTFGVHRQRG
;
A
#
# COMPACT_ATOMS: atom_id res chain seq x y z
N MET A 1 32.51 -7.45 -15.36
CA MET A 1 32.33 -8.46 -16.42
C MET A 1 33.16 -9.72 -16.19
N GLU A 2 34.43 -9.61 -15.81
CA GLU A 2 35.28 -10.78 -15.51
C GLU A 2 34.73 -11.67 -14.38
N SER A 3 34.18 -11.07 -13.32
CA SER A 3 33.51 -11.80 -12.23
C SER A 3 32.38 -12.70 -12.73
N ILE A 4 31.54 -12.21 -13.65
CA ILE A 4 30.44 -12.98 -14.24
C ILE A 4 30.99 -14.13 -15.08
N LYS A 5 31.99 -13.85 -15.93
CA LYS A 5 32.62 -14.87 -16.77
C LYS A 5 33.24 -15.99 -15.92
N SER A 6 33.92 -15.62 -14.84
CA SER A 6 34.49 -16.56 -13.88
C SER A 6 33.40 -17.43 -13.23
N ALA A 7 32.34 -16.81 -12.69
CA ALA A 7 31.23 -17.53 -12.06
C ALA A 7 30.51 -18.46 -13.04
N TYR A 8 30.30 -18.03 -14.28
CA TYR A 8 29.72 -18.84 -15.34
C TYR A 8 30.58 -20.06 -15.68
N LEU A 9 31.91 -19.89 -15.80
CA LEU A 9 32.82 -21.00 -16.06
C LEU A 9 32.85 -21.99 -14.89
N SER A 10 32.83 -21.50 -13.65
CA SER A 10 32.72 -22.36 -12.47
C SER A 10 31.43 -23.19 -12.48
N LEU A 11 30.29 -22.57 -12.80
CA LEU A 11 29.01 -23.26 -12.92
C LEU A 11 29.01 -24.31 -14.05
N LYS A 12 29.50 -23.95 -15.23
CA LYS A 12 29.63 -24.86 -16.37
C LYS A 12 30.52 -26.07 -16.05
N ASN A 13 31.64 -25.84 -15.36
CA ASN A 13 32.55 -26.90 -14.94
C ASN A 13 31.99 -27.76 -13.80
N GLY A 14 31.15 -27.20 -12.94
CA GLY A 14 30.44 -27.93 -11.89
C GLY A 14 29.39 -28.87 -12.47
N ALA A 15 28.51 -28.33 -13.31
CA ALA A 15 27.42 -29.08 -13.93
C ALA A 15 27.89 -30.27 -14.78
N THR A 16 28.97 -30.09 -15.55
CA THR A 16 29.55 -31.16 -16.40
C THR A 16 30.16 -32.32 -15.61
N LYS A 17 30.50 -32.14 -14.34
CA LYS A 17 31.01 -33.22 -13.47
C LYS A 17 29.90 -34.08 -12.90
N SER A 18 28.66 -33.59 -12.87
CA SER A 18 27.50 -34.34 -12.37
C SER A 18 27.03 -35.35 -13.42
N LYS A 19 27.22 -36.65 -13.20
CA LYS A 19 26.91 -37.73 -14.17
C LYS A 19 25.41 -38.11 -14.25
N SER A 20 24.49 -37.26 -13.78
CA SER A 20 23.06 -37.62 -13.69
C SER A 20 22.28 -37.40 -15.01
N LYS A 21 21.18 -38.13 -15.21
CA LYS A 21 20.25 -38.00 -16.37
C LYS A 21 19.60 -36.61 -16.49
N ALA A 22 19.56 -35.83 -15.41
CA ALA A 22 19.07 -34.45 -15.40
C ALA A 22 20.00 -33.47 -16.15
N ASN A 23 21.10 -33.96 -16.72
CA ASN A 23 22.09 -33.16 -17.45
C ASN A 23 21.55 -32.42 -18.67
N LYS A 24 20.51 -32.93 -19.36
CA LYS A 24 20.11 -32.32 -20.64
C LYS A 24 19.52 -30.92 -20.45
N ASP A 25 18.63 -30.77 -19.48
CA ASP A 25 17.98 -29.48 -19.20
C ASP A 25 18.97 -28.51 -18.56
N VAL A 26 19.80 -28.99 -17.62
CA VAL A 26 20.91 -28.23 -17.03
C VAL A 26 21.88 -27.69 -18.09
N ASN A 27 22.34 -28.54 -19.01
CA ASN A 27 23.25 -28.12 -20.08
C ASN A 27 22.58 -27.15 -21.05
N SER A 28 21.31 -27.41 -21.42
CA SER A 28 20.55 -26.48 -22.27
C SER A 28 20.40 -25.10 -21.62
N THR A 29 20.16 -25.06 -20.31
CA THR A 29 20.11 -23.79 -19.55
C THR A 29 21.47 -23.12 -19.52
N ILE A 30 22.56 -23.86 -19.28
CA ILE A 30 23.93 -23.29 -19.29
C ILE A 30 24.27 -22.69 -20.65
N ASP A 31 23.92 -23.38 -21.75
CA ASP A 31 24.15 -22.86 -23.09
C ASP A 31 23.34 -21.58 -23.34
N LYS A 32 22.08 -21.51 -22.90
CA LYS A 32 21.29 -20.26 -22.96
C LYS A 32 21.87 -19.14 -22.08
N LEU A 33 22.56 -19.46 -20.99
CA LEU A 33 23.21 -18.47 -20.14
C LEU A 33 24.45 -17.84 -20.78
N SER A 34 25.05 -18.42 -21.83
CA SER A 34 26.09 -17.70 -22.57
C SER A 34 25.54 -16.46 -23.26
N ASP A 35 24.29 -16.51 -23.73
CA ASP A 35 23.63 -15.37 -24.37
C ASP A 35 23.48 -14.19 -23.39
N VAL A 36 23.26 -14.47 -22.10
CA VAL A 36 23.21 -13.45 -21.05
C VAL A 36 24.53 -12.68 -20.98
N LEU A 37 25.68 -13.37 -21.07
CA LEU A 37 26.98 -12.70 -21.02
C LEU A 37 27.18 -11.75 -22.20
N ASP A 38 26.66 -12.11 -23.37
CA ASP A 38 26.77 -11.29 -24.57
C ASP A 38 25.82 -10.10 -24.53
N ILE A 39 24.58 -10.30 -24.08
CA ILE A 39 23.60 -9.22 -23.88
C ILE A 39 24.13 -8.20 -22.86
N LEU A 40 24.75 -8.65 -21.76
CA LEU A 40 25.30 -7.75 -20.73
C LEU A 40 26.47 -6.89 -21.24
N LYS A 41 27.16 -7.27 -22.32
CA LYS A 41 28.20 -6.45 -22.95
C LYS A 41 27.63 -5.31 -23.79
N LEU A 42 26.39 -5.43 -24.27
CA LEU A 42 25.77 -4.42 -25.12
C LEU A 42 25.55 -3.11 -24.34
N SER A 43 25.84 -1.98 -24.98
CA SER A 43 25.60 -0.65 -24.40
C SER A 43 24.12 -0.28 -24.41
N THR A 44 23.39 -0.72 -25.42
CA THR A 44 21.96 -0.52 -25.61
C THR A 44 21.30 -1.83 -26.01
N VAL A 45 20.07 -2.04 -25.56
CA VAL A 45 19.32 -3.28 -25.75
C VAL A 45 17.86 -2.90 -26.00
N SER A 46 17.17 -3.61 -26.90
CA SER A 46 15.75 -3.36 -27.16
C SER A 46 14.87 -3.97 -26.06
N ASP A 47 13.66 -3.44 -25.87
CA ASP A 47 12.72 -3.92 -24.85
C ASP A 47 12.44 -5.43 -24.97
N THR A 48 12.35 -5.94 -26.20
CA THR A 48 12.16 -7.38 -26.45
C THR A 48 13.32 -8.24 -25.95
N VAL A 49 14.56 -7.75 -26.08
CA VAL A 49 15.75 -8.46 -25.59
C VAL A 49 15.85 -8.34 -24.07
N PHE A 50 15.46 -7.21 -23.49
CA PHE A 50 15.35 -7.07 -22.03
C PHE A 50 14.33 -8.05 -21.44
N LEU A 51 13.16 -8.18 -22.06
CA LEU A 51 12.14 -9.13 -21.60
C LEU A 51 12.67 -10.57 -21.65
N LYS A 52 13.36 -10.93 -22.74
CA LYS A 52 14.03 -12.24 -22.85
C LYS A 52 15.08 -12.44 -21.76
N LEU A 53 15.93 -11.45 -21.52
CA LEU A 53 16.95 -11.49 -20.47
C LEU A 53 16.33 -11.66 -19.08
N SER A 54 15.32 -10.87 -18.75
CA SER A 54 14.57 -10.98 -17.50
C SER A 54 13.95 -12.38 -17.34
N ASN A 55 13.36 -12.92 -18.39
CA ASN A 55 12.77 -14.27 -18.35
C ASN A 55 13.83 -15.37 -18.18
N LEU A 56 14.98 -15.22 -18.83
CA LEU A 56 16.12 -16.14 -18.67
C LEU A 56 16.61 -16.16 -17.22
N LEU A 57 16.76 -14.98 -16.62
CA LEU A 57 17.28 -14.82 -15.25
C LEU A 57 16.27 -15.17 -14.16
N ARG A 58 14.97 -15.12 -14.44
CA ARG A 58 13.93 -15.50 -13.48
C ARG A 58 13.55 -16.98 -13.58
N GLN A 59 13.15 -17.43 -14.77
CA GLN A 59 12.55 -18.75 -14.98
C GLN A 59 13.55 -19.77 -15.51
N THR A 60 14.37 -19.41 -16.50
CA THR A 60 15.22 -20.40 -17.19
C THR A 60 16.35 -20.89 -16.30
N ILE A 61 16.80 -20.07 -15.35
CA ILE A 61 17.86 -20.43 -14.38
C ILE A 61 17.39 -21.43 -13.30
N GLN A 62 16.08 -21.65 -13.12
CA GLN A 62 15.52 -22.45 -12.00
C GLN A 62 16.15 -23.85 -11.84
N PRO A 63 16.29 -24.67 -12.91
CA PRO A 63 16.90 -25.99 -12.79
C PRO A 63 18.33 -25.95 -12.23
N LEU A 64 19.05 -24.84 -12.43
CA LEU A 64 20.42 -24.70 -11.93
C LEU A 64 20.46 -24.42 -10.41
N TYR A 65 19.43 -23.81 -9.82
CA TYR A 65 19.35 -23.69 -8.37
C TYR A 65 19.12 -25.06 -7.72
N GLU A 66 18.32 -25.93 -8.33
CA GLU A 66 18.07 -27.29 -7.84
C GLU A 66 19.32 -28.18 -7.89
N HIS A 67 20.09 -28.08 -8.99
CA HIS A 67 21.22 -28.97 -9.21
C HIS A 67 22.55 -28.47 -8.62
N GLU A 68 22.81 -27.16 -8.70
CA GLU A 68 24.11 -26.55 -8.35
C GLU A 68 23.92 -25.23 -7.59
N LEU A 69 23.11 -25.25 -6.53
CA LEU A 69 22.66 -24.07 -5.76
C LEU A 69 23.76 -23.03 -5.54
N ASP A 70 24.87 -23.40 -4.89
CA ASP A 70 25.91 -22.44 -4.49
C ASP A 70 26.62 -21.81 -5.70
N LEU A 71 26.85 -22.58 -6.78
CA LEU A 71 27.48 -22.06 -8.01
C LEU A 71 26.51 -21.12 -8.75
N THR A 72 25.23 -21.47 -8.80
CA THR A 72 24.19 -20.66 -9.41
C THR A 72 23.95 -19.36 -8.63
N LEU A 73 24.02 -19.41 -7.29
CA LEU A 73 23.96 -18.23 -6.42
C LEU A 73 25.16 -17.30 -6.66
N ASN A 74 26.37 -17.86 -6.79
CA ASN A 74 27.55 -17.07 -7.11
C ASN A 74 27.41 -16.36 -8.47
N LEU A 75 26.90 -17.05 -9.49
CA LEU A 75 26.61 -16.44 -10.79
C LEU A 75 25.53 -15.34 -10.67
N SER A 76 24.44 -15.62 -9.98
CA SER A 76 23.33 -14.68 -9.78
C SER A 76 23.78 -13.41 -9.08
N SER A 77 24.57 -13.55 -8.01
CA SER A 77 25.15 -12.43 -7.26
C SER A 77 26.14 -11.63 -8.13
N ALA A 78 26.97 -12.31 -8.92
CA ALA A 78 27.88 -11.65 -9.85
C ALA A 78 27.15 -10.86 -10.95
N ILE A 79 26.08 -11.41 -11.52
CA ILE A 79 25.22 -10.72 -12.50
C ILE A 79 24.56 -9.50 -11.85
N PHE A 80 23.93 -9.69 -10.69
CA PHE A 80 23.26 -8.62 -9.95
C PHE A 80 24.20 -7.44 -9.67
N LEU A 81 25.38 -7.70 -9.11
CA LEU A 81 26.37 -6.67 -8.80
C LEU A 81 26.95 -6.02 -10.05
N ALA A 82 27.19 -6.79 -11.12
CA ALA A 82 27.71 -6.23 -12.36
C ALA A 82 26.70 -5.31 -13.05
N VAL A 83 25.41 -5.70 -13.10
CA VAL A 83 24.33 -4.86 -13.61
C VAL A 83 24.23 -3.59 -12.78
N HIS A 84 24.26 -3.69 -11.45
CA HIS A 84 24.26 -2.51 -10.58
C HIS A 84 25.40 -1.55 -10.90
N ASN A 85 26.64 -2.03 -10.81
CA ASN A 85 27.84 -1.19 -10.88
C ASN A 85 28.10 -0.64 -12.30
N VAL A 86 27.76 -1.40 -13.35
CA VAL A 86 28.15 -1.08 -14.73
C VAL A 86 26.99 -0.52 -15.55
N LYS A 87 25.73 -0.84 -15.20
CA LYS A 87 24.56 -0.42 -15.98
C LYS A 87 23.67 0.57 -15.22
N VAL A 88 23.36 0.30 -13.94
CA VAL A 88 22.44 1.16 -13.17
C VAL A 88 23.16 2.44 -12.72
N VAL A 89 24.32 2.31 -12.08
CA VAL A 89 25.08 3.46 -11.53
C VAL A 89 25.57 4.42 -12.63
N THR A 90 25.85 3.91 -13.82
CA THR A 90 26.40 4.69 -14.94
C THR A 90 25.31 5.21 -15.90
N SER A 91 24.05 4.79 -15.75
CA SER A 91 22.98 5.21 -16.66
C SER A 91 22.59 6.66 -16.40
N VAL A 92 22.72 7.50 -17.43
CA VAL A 92 22.27 8.90 -17.41
C VAL A 92 20.75 9.00 -17.61
N ASP A 93 20.19 8.10 -18.43
CA ASP A 93 18.76 8.05 -18.70
C ASP A 93 18.00 7.25 -17.63
N ARG A 94 16.91 7.83 -17.13
CA ARG A 94 16.05 7.23 -16.10
C ARG A 94 15.27 6.01 -16.63
N ALA A 95 14.87 6.03 -17.90
CA ALA A 95 14.14 4.91 -18.50
C ALA A 95 15.07 3.69 -18.64
N SER A 96 16.25 3.86 -19.24
CA SER A 96 17.31 2.86 -19.31
C SER A 96 17.69 2.31 -17.93
N ARG A 97 17.88 3.19 -16.93
CA ARG A 97 18.18 2.78 -15.55
C ARG A 97 17.10 1.86 -15.00
N LYS A 98 15.82 2.26 -15.12
CA LYS A 98 14.67 1.47 -14.67
C LYS A 98 14.64 0.09 -15.34
N THR A 99 14.96 0.01 -16.63
CA THR A 99 15.01 -1.27 -17.35
C THR A 99 16.11 -2.19 -16.82
N TRP A 100 17.30 -1.66 -16.49
CA TRP A 100 18.37 -2.45 -15.85
C TRP A 100 18.04 -2.86 -14.41
N GLU A 101 17.34 -2.00 -13.67
CA GLU A 101 16.82 -2.34 -12.35
C GLU A 101 15.78 -3.49 -12.42
N ASN A 102 14.96 -3.53 -13.48
CA ASN A 102 14.06 -4.67 -13.73
C ASN A 102 14.82 -5.98 -13.98
N VAL A 103 15.99 -5.92 -14.62
CA VAL A 103 16.89 -7.09 -14.77
C VAL A 103 17.39 -7.55 -13.40
N GLN A 104 17.81 -6.62 -12.52
CA GLN A 104 18.18 -6.95 -11.14
C GLN A 104 17.01 -7.56 -10.37
N SER A 105 15.82 -6.98 -10.47
CA SER A 105 14.59 -7.51 -9.84
C SER A 105 14.30 -8.91 -10.36
N SER A 106 14.50 -9.19 -11.65
CA SER A 106 14.28 -10.52 -12.24
C SER A 106 15.20 -11.60 -11.65
N VAL A 107 16.47 -11.27 -11.38
CA VAL A 107 17.41 -12.18 -10.67
C VAL A 107 16.88 -12.50 -9.27
N LEU A 108 16.48 -11.48 -8.52
CA LEU A 108 15.99 -11.66 -7.15
C LEU A 108 14.61 -12.36 -7.10
N SER A 109 13.73 -12.08 -8.06
CA SER A 109 12.45 -12.78 -8.20
C SER A 109 12.66 -14.26 -8.54
N GLY A 110 13.65 -14.61 -9.36
CA GLY A 110 13.99 -16.02 -9.59
C GLY A 110 14.43 -16.72 -8.30
N LEU A 111 15.18 -16.03 -7.43
CA LEU A 111 15.53 -16.58 -6.12
C LEU A 111 14.32 -16.73 -5.20
N LEU A 112 13.38 -15.79 -5.23
CA LEU A 112 12.12 -15.89 -4.50
C LEU A 112 11.30 -17.10 -4.99
N ASP A 113 11.13 -17.24 -6.31
CA ASP A 113 10.43 -18.39 -6.92
C ASP A 113 11.08 -19.71 -6.45
N HIS A 114 12.42 -19.80 -6.43
CA HIS A 114 13.14 -20.98 -5.94
C HIS A 114 12.91 -21.23 -4.44
N LEU A 115 12.94 -20.18 -3.62
CA LEU A 115 12.72 -20.27 -2.18
C LEU A 115 11.29 -20.70 -1.84
N ASP A 116 10.30 -20.29 -2.64
CA ASP A 116 8.92 -20.70 -2.47
C ASP A 116 8.75 -22.21 -2.61
N GLU A 117 9.46 -22.82 -3.55
CA GLU A 117 9.49 -24.27 -3.77
C GLU A 117 10.42 -25.00 -2.77
N HIS A 118 11.49 -24.34 -2.30
CA HIS A 118 12.58 -24.95 -1.52
C HIS A 118 12.88 -24.21 -0.19
N ARG A 119 11.89 -24.14 0.71
CA ARG A 119 11.93 -23.37 1.99
C ARG A 119 12.87 -23.89 3.09
N THR A 120 13.89 -24.69 2.76
CA THR A 120 14.77 -25.29 3.78
C THR A 120 15.69 -24.26 4.43
N ALA A 121 16.03 -24.47 5.71
CA ALA A 121 16.99 -23.62 6.43
C ALA A 121 18.35 -23.54 5.72
N LYS A 122 18.79 -24.65 5.11
CA LYS A 122 20.04 -24.72 4.34
C LYS A 122 19.98 -23.82 3.10
N THR A 123 18.90 -23.91 2.32
CA THR A 123 18.70 -23.07 1.13
C THR A 123 18.72 -21.60 1.52
N LYS A 124 17.93 -21.21 2.54
CA LYS A 124 17.90 -19.83 3.06
C LYS A 124 19.29 -19.35 3.51
N ALA A 125 20.06 -20.18 4.21
CA ALA A 125 21.41 -19.85 4.64
C ALA A 125 22.38 -19.65 3.46
N SER A 126 22.33 -20.49 2.43
CA SER A 126 23.13 -20.32 1.21
C SER A 126 22.78 -19.02 0.47
N VAL A 127 21.50 -18.70 0.31
CA VAL A 127 21.06 -17.44 -0.31
C VAL A 127 21.52 -16.24 0.52
N GLY A 128 21.33 -16.28 1.84
CA GLY A 128 21.79 -15.25 2.76
C GLY A 128 23.30 -15.00 2.65
N LYS A 129 24.11 -16.07 2.62
CA LYS A 129 25.57 -15.99 2.43
C LYS A 129 25.95 -15.29 1.12
N ALA A 130 25.20 -15.52 0.04
CA ALA A 130 25.50 -14.96 -1.27
C ALA A 130 25.07 -13.48 -1.43
N PHE A 131 24.03 -13.04 -0.70
CA PHE A 131 23.38 -11.74 -0.96
C PHE A 131 23.36 -10.75 0.21
N PHE A 132 23.43 -11.18 1.47
CA PHE A 132 23.25 -10.28 2.62
C PHE A 132 24.15 -9.06 2.60
N THR A 133 25.46 -9.23 2.48
CA THR A 133 26.41 -8.10 2.52
C THR A 133 26.16 -7.14 1.35
N SER A 134 25.93 -7.66 0.14
CA SER A 134 25.67 -6.85 -1.04
C SER A 134 24.36 -6.07 -0.93
N LEU A 135 23.25 -6.74 -0.60
CA LEU A 135 21.94 -6.09 -0.46
C LEU A 135 21.93 -5.10 0.71
N SER A 136 22.51 -5.49 1.85
CA SER A 136 22.64 -4.62 3.01
C SER A 136 23.42 -3.36 2.68
N LYS A 137 24.53 -3.46 1.93
CA LYS A 137 25.34 -2.31 1.53
C LYS A 137 24.61 -1.37 0.56
N LEU A 138 23.85 -1.92 -0.39
CA LEU A 138 23.25 -1.15 -1.48
C LEU A 138 21.90 -0.52 -1.12
N TYR A 139 21.05 -1.21 -0.35
CA TYR A 139 19.65 -0.81 -0.14
C TYR A 139 19.32 -0.28 1.25
N PHE A 140 20.30 -0.30 2.17
CA PHE A 140 20.10 0.25 3.50
C PHE A 140 21.00 1.48 3.69
N PRO A 141 20.43 2.69 3.83
CA PRO A 141 21.19 3.91 4.04
C PRO A 141 22.14 3.83 5.24
N LYS A 142 23.25 4.57 5.18
CA LYS A 142 24.17 4.72 6.33
C LYS A 142 23.78 5.89 7.23
N SER A 143 23.05 6.86 6.70
CA SER A 143 22.51 8.02 7.43
C SER A 143 21.03 8.23 7.07
N PRO A 144 20.24 8.94 7.90
CA PRO A 144 18.82 9.17 7.65
C PRO A 144 18.54 10.06 6.43
N GLU A 145 19.48 10.92 6.03
CA GLU A 145 19.36 11.80 4.86
C GLU A 145 19.68 11.08 3.54
N GLN A 146 20.40 9.97 3.61
CA GLN A 146 20.79 9.22 2.42
C GLN A 146 19.58 8.45 1.87
N ARG A 147 19.18 8.79 0.64
CA ARG A 147 18.18 8.04 -0.11
C ARG A 147 18.84 7.02 -1.03
N VAL A 148 18.25 5.83 -1.09
CA VAL A 148 18.60 4.84 -2.13
C VAL A 148 17.69 5.13 -3.31
N ASP A 149 18.29 5.60 -4.39
CA ASP A 149 17.57 5.85 -5.64
C ASP A 149 17.48 4.53 -6.43
N CYS A 150 16.32 3.90 -6.40
CA CYS A 150 15.97 2.80 -7.29
C CYS A 150 14.45 2.69 -7.45
N SER A 151 14.01 1.92 -8.43
CA SER A 151 12.60 1.59 -8.65
C SER A 151 11.95 0.93 -7.43
N SER A 152 10.67 1.24 -7.25
CA SER A 152 9.78 0.64 -6.24
C SER A 152 9.82 -0.89 -6.31
N ASP A 153 9.64 -1.48 -7.50
CA ASP A 153 9.72 -2.93 -7.73
C ASP A 153 11.02 -3.57 -7.22
N LEU A 154 12.16 -2.93 -7.45
CA LEU A 154 13.45 -3.45 -7.00
C LEU A 154 13.57 -3.37 -5.48
N HIS A 155 13.16 -2.24 -4.86
CA HIS A 155 13.11 -2.14 -3.40
C HIS A 155 12.22 -3.23 -2.79
N THR A 156 11.00 -3.38 -3.30
CA THR A 156 10.05 -4.41 -2.84
C THR A 156 10.66 -5.80 -2.95
N THR A 157 11.25 -6.14 -4.11
CA THR A 157 11.86 -7.46 -4.33
C THR A 157 13.03 -7.71 -3.36
N VAL A 158 13.86 -6.70 -3.11
CA VAL A 158 14.99 -6.79 -2.15
C VAL A 158 14.48 -7.07 -0.74
N PHE A 159 13.50 -6.30 -0.27
CA PHE A 159 12.98 -6.47 1.09
C PHE A 159 12.21 -7.78 1.25
N MET A 160 11.42 -8.19 0.24
CA MET A 160 10.76 -9.50 0.22
C MET A 160 11.77 -10.64 0.30
N LEU A 161 12.83 -10.60 -0.51
CA LEU A 161 13.87 -11.64 -0.49
C LEU A 161 14.56 -11.70 0.88
N LEU A 162 14.95 -10.56 1.44
CA LEU A 162 15.56 -10.52 2.78
C LEU A 162 14.58 -11.04 3.84
N SER A 163 13.30 -10.70 3.73
CA SER A 163 12.25 -11.15 4.63
C SER A 163 12.11 -12.67 4.59
N GLU A 164 12.06 -13.27 3.39
CA GLU A 164 11.97 -14.72 3.22
C GLU A 164 13.20 -15.45 3.75
N ILE A 165 14.42 -14.91 3.54
CA ILE A 165 15.66 -15.50 4.04
C ILE A 165 15.68 -15.54 5.58
N VAL A 166 15.16 -14.50 6.25
CA VAL A 166 15.17 -14.43 7.73
C VAL A 166 13.94 -15.06 8.37
N CYS A 167 12.84 -15.22 7.64
CA CYS A 167 11.59 -15.79 8.16
C CYS A 167 11.84 -17.20 8.74
N GLY A 168 11.61 -17.33 10.05
CA GLY A 168 11.84 -18.57 10.80
C GLY A 168 13.31 -18.93 11.04
N GLN A 169 14.28 -18.08 10.66
CA GLN A 169 15.71 -18.37 10.71
C GLN A 169 16.47 -17.40 11.63
N SER A 170 16.59 -17.74 12.92
CA SER A 170 17.21 -16.87 13.93
C SER A 170 18.67 -16.53 13.65
N ALA A 171 19.44 -17.47 13.09
CA ALA A 171 20.83 -17.22 12.69
C ALA A 171 20.93 -16.17 11.57
N ASN A 172 20.09 -16.30 10.54
CA ASN A 172 20.03 -15.35 9.42
C ASN A 172 19.57 -13.97 9.89
N ALA A 173 18.52 -13.91 10.72
CA ALA A 173 18.05 -12.67 11.31
C ALA A 173 19.13 -11.99 12.17
N SER A 174 19.92 -12.76 12.92
CA SER A 174 21.05 -12.24 13.70
C SER A 174 22.13 -11.63 12.81
N THR A 175 22.55 -12.34 11.76
CA THR A 175 23.53 -11.84 10.78
C THR A 175 23.04 -10.56 10.13
N LEU A 176 21.79 -10.52 9.66
CA LEU A 176 21.22 -9.33 9.03
C LEU A 176 21.14 -8.16 10.02
N ARG A 177 20.72 -8.37 11.27
CA ARG A 177 20.72 -7.29 12.29
C ARG A 177 22.10 -6.67 12.48
N ASN A 178 23.15 -7.47 12.46
CA ASN A 178 24.52 -6.98 12.58
C ASN A 178 24.91 -6.11 11.36
N GLU A 179 24.60 -6.57 10.15
CA GLU A 179 24.80 -5.81 8.90
C GLU A 179 24.00 -4.48 8.90
N LEU A 180 22.86 -4.45 9.58
CA LEU A 180 21.97 -3.29 9.70
C LEU A 180 22.30 -2.38 10.89
N ASN A 181 23.46 -2.55 11.54
CA ASN A 181 23.87 -1.80 12.72
C ASN A 181 22.81 -1.82 13.83
N GLY A 182 22.35 -3.04 14.17
CA GLY A 182 21.32 -3.26 15.20
C GLY A 182 19.90 -2.90 14.78
N GLY A 183 19.66 -2.55 13.51
CA GLY A 183 18.34 -2.17 12.97
C GLY A 183 18.24 -0.70 12.53
N ARG A 184 19.19 0.15 12.91
CA ARG A 184 19.17 1.58 12.56
C ARG A 184 19.05 1.84 11.06
N ARG A 185 19.79 1.07 10.25
CA ARG A 185 19.79 1.24 8.80
C ARG A 185 18.46 0.84 8.15
N LEU A 186 17.70 -0.08 8.77
CA LEU A 186 16.32 -0.40 8.37
C LEU A 186 15.38 0.76 8.70
N GLY A 187 15.55 1.40 9.86
CA GLY A 187 14.85 2.63 10.20
C GLY A 187 15.05 3.74 9.17
N TYR A 188 16.30 3.95 8.73
CA TYR A 188 16.61 4.93 7.69
C TYR A 188 16.02 4.57 6.33
N ALA A 189 15.96 3.28 5.99
CA ALA A 189 15.27 2.83 4.78
C ALA A 189 13.76 3.18 4.87
N ILE A 190 13.08 2.76 5.94
CA ILE A 190 11.65 3.05 6.19
C ILE A 190 11.37 4.56 6.11
N LEU A 191 12.22 5.39 6.73
CA LEU A 191 12.10 6.85 6.72
C LEU A 191 12.11 7.45 5.30
N ASN A 192 12.73 6.78 4.33
CA ASN A 192 12.94 7.29 2.98
C ASN A 192 12.06 6.62 1.91
N LEU A 193 11.30 5.57 2.27
CA LEU A 193 10.34 4.95 1.35
C LEU A 193 9.08 5.80 1.24
N ARG A 194 8.63 6.06 0.01
CA ARG A 194 7.45 6.88 -0.30
C ARG A 194 6.36 6.14 -1.06
N ASP A 195 6.65 4.90 -1.42
CA ASP A 195 5.74 3.99 -2.11
C ASP A 195 5.31 2.90 -1.12
N PHE A 196 4.06 2.46 -1.23
CA PHE A 196 3.39 1.51 -0.35
C PHE A 196 4.08 0.15 -0.37
N LEU A 197 4.26 -0.45 -1.54
CA LEU A 197 4.81 -1.79 -1.67
C LEU A 197 6.19 -1.99 -1.02
N PRO A 198 7.20 -1.12 -1.28
CA PRO A 198 8.49 -1.31 -0.64
C PRO A 198 8.44 -1.00 0.85
N LEU A 199 7.58 -0.06 1.29
CA LEU A 199 7.38 0.24 2.70
C LEU A 199 6.76 -0.96 3.44
N GLU A 200 5.72 -1.56 2.88
CA GLU A 200 5.09 -2.78 3.39
C GLU A 200 6.10 -3.93 3.47
N ALA A 201 6.85 -4.19 2.40
CA ALA A 201 7.89 -5.22 2.39
C ALA A 201 9.01 -4.97 3.42
N ALA A 202 9.38 -3.71 3.65
CA ALA A 202 10.36 -3.35 4.69
C ALA A 202 9.81 -3.55 6.11
N LEU A 203 8.52 -3.27 6.33
CA LEU A 203 7.86 -3.53 7.59
C LEU A 203 7.69 -5.04 7.85
N GLU A 204 7.40 -5.83 6.81
CA GLU A 204 7.37 -7.29 6.89
C GLU A 204 8.76 -7.86 7.27
N LEU A 205 9.83 -7.33 6.65
CA LEU A 205 11.20 -7.65 7.04
C LEU A 205 11.47 -7.29 8.51
N PHE A 206 11.02 -6.12 8.96
CA PHE A 206 11.12 -5.72 10.36
C PHE A 206 10.42 -6.74 11.28
N ALA A 207 9.20 -7.15 10.96
CA ALA A 207 8.43 -8.11 11.74
C ALA A 207 9.13 -9.47 11.80
N ASN A 208 9.62 -9.99 10.68
CA ASN A 208 10.31 -11.28 10.66
C ASN A 208 11.62 -11.27 11.46
N ILE A 209 12.39 -10.17 11.42
CA ILE A 209 13.56 -9.99 12.28
C ILE A 209 13.16 -9.93 13.76
N LEU A 210 12.07 -9.22 14.08
CA LEU A 210 11.56 -9.08 15.44
C LEU A 210 11.07 -10.42 16.01
N LEU A 211 10.36 -11.22 15.22
CA LEU A 211 9.84 -12.54 15.60
C LEU A 211 10.95 -13.61 15.75
N ALA A 212 12.11 -13.38 15.13
CA ALA A 212 13.29 -14.22 15.30
C ALA A 212 13.97 -14.03 16.67
N LEU A 213 13.65 -12.95 17.41
CA LEU A 213 14.10 -12.72 18.78
C LEU A 213 13.28 -13.57 19.76
N ARG A 214 13.74 -14.80 19.99
CA ARG A 214 13.13 -15.77 20.92
C ARG A 214 14.06 -16.04 22.12
N GLY A 215 13.48 -16.33 23.29
CA GLY A 215 14.23 -16.66 24.51
C GLY A 215 13.81 -15.85 25.75
N ALA A 216 14.48 -16.10 26.88
CA ALA A 216 14.15 -15.53 28.19
C ALA A 216 14.20 -13.98 28.21
N ASN A 217 15.11 -13.37 27.46
CA ASN A 217 15.26 -11.90 27.37
C ASN A 217 14.56 -11.28 26.16
N SER A 218 13.76 -12.06 25.44
CA SER A 218 13.26 -11.68 24.12
C SER A 218 12.45 -10.39 24.10
N ARG A 219 11.69 -10.07 25.17
CA ARG A 219 10.94 -8.82 25.27
C ARG A 219 11.84 -7.58 25.31
N SER A 220 12.93 -7.64 26.08
CA SER A 220 13.89 -6.54 26.18
C SER A 220 14.65 -6.35 24.87
N GLU A 221 15.06 -7.45 24.24
CA GLU A 221 15.72 -7.41 22.94
C GLU A 221 14.81 -6.89 21.82
N ARG A 222 13.54 -7.32 21.79
CA ARG A 222 12.52 -6.79 20.87
C ARG A 222 12.34 -5.30 21.05
N LEU A 223 12.17 -4.83 22.29
CA LEU A 223 12.06 -3.40 22.58
C LEU A 223 13.30 -2.62 22.10
N LYS A 224 14.50 -3.12 22.39
CA LYS A 224 15.76 -2.51 21.97
C LYS A 224 15.89 -2.45 20.44
N PHE A 225 15.54 -3.53 19.74
CA PHE A 225 15.52 -3.55 18.27
C PHE A 225 14.50 -2.56 17.70
N THR A 226 13.28 -2.53 18.23
CA THR A 226 12.24 -1.56 17.85
C THR A 226 12.72 -0.13 18.05
N GLN A 227 13.38 0.18 19.17
CA GLN A 227 13.95 1.51 19.42
C GLN A 227 15.09 1.89 18.46
N TYR A 228 15.86 0.91 17.96
CA TYR A 228 16.87 1.17 16.95
C TYR A 228 16.27 1.45 15.57
N VAL A 229 15.19 0.75 15.20
CA VAL A 229 14.52 0.95 13.91
C VAL A 229 13.69 2.23 13.92
N PHE A 230 12.90 2.44 14.97
CA PHE A 230 12.01 3.59 15.14
C PHE A 230 12.60 4.57 16.15
N ASP A 231 13.76 5.15 15.81
CA ASP A 231 14.41 6.17 16.64
C ASP A 231 13.44 7.34 16.87
N SER A 232 13.30 7.76 18.14
CA SER A 232 12.35 8.80 18.55
C SER A 232 12.67 10.18 17.93
N GLN A 233 13.91 10.38 17.46
CA GLN A 233 14.30 11.57 16.71
C GLN A 233 13.56 11.70 15.37
N PHE A 234 13.21 10.57 14.73
CA PHE A 234 12.54 10.54 13.42
C PHE A 234 11.09 10.07 13.51
N PHE A 235 10.79 9.21 14.48
CA PHE A 235 9.47 8.60 14.68
C PHE A 235 8.94 8.95 16.07
N SER A 236 8.48 10.19 16.25
CA SER A 236 7.97 10.68 17.54
C SER A 236 6.56 10.13 17.86
N SER A 237 6.45 8.82 18.09
CA SER A 237 5.20 8.16 18.50
C SER A 237 5.43 7.12 19.60
N PRO A 238 5.19 7.47 20.88
CA PRO A 238 5.32 6.52 22.00
C PRO A 238 4.36 5.32 21.90
N THR A 239 3.18 5.53 21.32
CA THR A 239 2.18 4.48 21.11
C THR A 239 2.67 3.44 20.10
N LEU A 240 3.36 3.87 19.03
CA LEU A 240 3.98 2.98 18.04
C LEU A 240 4.99 2.04 18.68
N LEU A 241 5.93 2.57 19.45
CA LEU A 241 6.97 1.79 20.12
C LEU A 241 6.37 0.75 21.09
N GLY A 242 5.34 1.16 21.84
CA GLY A 242 4.63 0.29 22.78
C GLY A 242 3.83 -0.82 22.10
N GLY A 243 3.24 -0.55 20.94
CA GLY A 243 2.52 -1.55 20.12
C GLY A 243 3.47 -2.55 19.48
N LEU A 244 4.52 -2.06 18.82
CA LEU A 244 5.51 -2.88 18.11
C LEU A 244 6.27 -3.82 19.05
N ALA A 245 6.65 -3.38 20.24
CA ALA A 245 7.36 -4.23 21.20
C ALA A 245 6.51 -5.40 21.76
N LYS A 246 5.18 -5.34 21.58
CA LYS A 246 4.25 -6.40 22.01
C LYS A 246 4.04 -7.49 20.96
N ILE A 247 4.52 -7.31 19.72
CA ILE A 247 4.42 -8.32 18.68
C ILE A 247 5.16 -9.58 19.12
N THR A 248 4.44 -10.70 19.18
CA THR A 248 4.98 -12.02 19.58
C THR A 248 4.69 -13.13 18.58
N SER A 249 3.75 -12.92 17.66
CA SER A 249 3.40 -13.88 16.60
C SER A 249 3.13 -13.16 15.28
N ALA A 250 3.14 -13.93 14.19
CA ALA A 250 2.81 -13.43 12.86
C ALA A 250 1.33 -13.03 12.74
N ASP A 251 0.42 -13.73 13.42
CA ASP A 251 -1.02 -13.43 13.36
C ASP A 251 -1.36 -12.02 13.86
N GLN A 252 -0.58 -11.49 14.80
CA GLN A 252 -0.72 -10.13 15.32
C GLN A 252 -0.24 -9.06 14.33
N TRP A 253 0.57 -9.45 13.36
CA TRP A 253 1.27 -8.51 12.50
C TRP A 253 0.34 -7.81 11.52
N SER A 254 -0.64 -8.50 10.94
CA SER A 254 -1.56 -7.88 9.96
C SER A 254 -2.26 -6.66 10.55
N ASP A 255 -2.87 -6.78 11.73
CA ASP A 255 -3.53 -5.68 12.42
C ASP A 255 -2.54 -4.56 12.82
N ILE A 256 -1.38 -4.95 13.35
CA ILE A 256 -0.39 -3.99 13.85
C ILE A 256 0.28 -3.24 12.70
N SER A 257 0.50 -3.89 11.55
CA SER A 257 1.12 -3.29 10.37
C SER A 257 0.27 -2.12 9.84
N SER A 258 -1.05 -2.25 9.84
CA SER A 258 -1.98 -1.18 9.46
C SER A 258 -1.85 0.03 10.39
N GLU A 259 -1.80 -0.19 11.70
CA GLU A 259 -1.62 0.89 12.69
C GLU A 259 -0.23 1.54 12.60
N VAL A 260 0.80 0.76 12.30
CA VAL A 260 2.17 1.27 12.02
C VAL A 260 2.16 2.15 10.79
N MET A 261 1.54 1.71 9.70
CA MET A 261 1.40 2.47 8.46
C MET A 261 0.63 3.78 8.69
N LYS A 262 -0.50 3.75 9.41
CA LYS A 262 -1.24 4.96 9.82
C LYS A 262 -0.37 5.91 10.62
N THR A 263 0.44 5.39 11.55
CA THR A 263 1.34 6.22 12.34
C THR A 263 2.42 6.86 11.48
N ILE A 264 3.10 6.09 10.62
CA ILE A 264 4.12 6.61 9.71
C ILE A 264 3.52 7.68 8.78
N ALA A 265 2.34 7.41 8.21
CA ALA A 265 1.61 8.34 7.36
C ALA A 265 1.28 9.67 8.07
N SER A 266 1.03 9.64 9.38
CA SER A 266 0.76 10.85 10.19
C SER A 266 1.99 11.73 10.41
N LEU A 267 3.21 11.19 10.29
CA LEU A 267 4.46 11.94 10.49
C LEU A 267 4.75 12.88 9.32
N ASN A 268 4.41 12.45 8.10
CA ASN A 268 4.66 13.23 6.90
C ASN A 268 3.66 12.86 5.80
N ALA A 269 3.00 13.87 5.24
CA ALA A 269 2.01 13.74 4.17
C ALA A 269 2.57 13.15 2.87
N GLU A 270 3.89 13.09 2.68
CA GLU A 270 4.55 12.44 1.54
C GLU A 270 4.46 10.90 1.58
N PHE A 271 4.36 10.29 2.77
CA PHE A 271 4.17 8.84 2.90
C PHE A 271 2.83 8.40 2.30
N PRO A 272 2.69 7.12 1.90
CA PRO A 272 1.41 6.56 1.46
C PRO A 272 0.33 6.81 2.53
N GLN A 273 -0.75 7.48 2.15
CA GLN A 273 -1.80 7.85 3.09
C GLN A 273 -2.91 6.79 3.09
N PRO A 274 -3.15 6.08 4.21
CA PRO A 274 -4.15 5.02 4.28
C PRO A 274 -5.57 5.57 4.47
N PHE A 275 -6.52 4.99 3.75
CA PHE A 275 -7.95 5.22 3.87
C PHE A 275 -8.68 3.88 3.89
N GLU A 276 -9.45 3.66 4.95
CA GLU A 276 -10.38 2.54 5.03
C GLU A 276 -11.57 2.83 4.10
N ILE A 277 -11.93 1.84 3.29
CA ILE A 277 -13.00 1.97 2.30
C ILE A 277 -14.00 0.83 2.39
N SER A 278 -15.21 1.09 1.89
CA SER A 278 -16.27 0.09 1.77
C SER A 278 -16.89 0.12 0.37
N ASP A 279 -17.66 -0.91 0.02
CA ASP A 279 -18.42 -1.02 -1.23
C ASP A 279 -17.60 -0.74 -2.51
N PHE A 280 -16.37 -1.24 -2.55
CA PHE A 280 -15.51 -1.09 -3.72
C PHE A 280 -16.09 -1.81 -4.95
N GLN A 281 -16.16 -1.11 -6.07
CA GLN A 281 -16.64 -1.60 -7.36
C GLN A 281 -15.68 -1.17 -8.46
N LEU A 282 -15.22 -2.14 -9.26
CA LEU A 282 -14.45 -1.91 -10.48
C LEU A 282 -15.21 -2.53 -11.64
N LYS A 283 -15.61 -1.72 -12.62
CA LYS A 283 -16.36 -2.22 -13.78
C LYS A 283 -15.57 -3.30 -14.52
N GLY A 284 -16.22 -4.43 -14.82
CA GLY A 284 -15.59 -5.58 -15.48
C GLY A 284 -14.79 -6.50 -14.54
N PHE A 285 -14.68 -6.17 -13.25
CA PHE A 285 -13.96 -6.99 -12.28
C PHE A 285 -14.90 -7.49 -11.18
N LYS A 286 -15.03 -8.81 -11.05
CA LYS A 286 -16.03 -9.47 -10.18
C LYS A 286 -15.47 -9.96 -8.83
N SER A 287 -14.30 -9.49 -8.40
CA SER A 287 -13.76 -9.85 -7.08
C SER A 287 -14.17 -8.84 -6.01
N ARG A 288 -14.04 -9.25 -4.75
CA ARG A 288 -14.08 -8.33 -3.61
C ARG A 288 -12.97 -7.28 -3.79
N GLY A 289 -13.27 -6.02 -3.50
CA GLY A 289 -12.28 -4.96 -3.55
C GLY A 289 -11.37 -4.92 -2.31
N PRO A 290 -10.38 -4.00 -2.31
CA PRO A 290 -9.54 -3.74 -1.15
C PRO A 290 -10.36 -3.21 0.04
N ASP A 291 -9.98 -3.61 1.25
CA ASP A 291 -10.52 -3.01 2.50
C ASP A 291 -9.87 -1.64 2.79
N ASN A 292 -8.63 -1.43 2.30
CA ASN A 292 -7.89 -0.18 2.46
C ASN A 292 -7.25 0.22 1.13
N ILE A 293 -7.27 1.52 0.84
CA ILE A 293 -6.48 2.13 -0.23
C ILE A 293 -5.43 3.09 0.34
N PHE A 294 -4.35 3.23 -0.39
CA PHE A 294 -3.22 4.09 -0.08
C PHE A 294 -3.08 5.12 -1.19
N LEU A 295 -3.12 6.40 -0.82
CA LEU A 295 -2.80 7.49 -1.76
C LEU A 295 -1.30 7.75 -1.72
N GLU A 296 -0.62 7.38 -2.80
CA GLU A 296 0.81 7.61 -3.00
C GLU A 296 1.08 8.90 -3.78
N SER A 297 2.33 9.09 -4.23
CA SER A 297 2.73 10.27 -5.01
C SER A 297 2.26 10.23 -6.45
N THR A 298 2.03 9.02 -6.98
CA THR A 298 1.73 8.81 -8.39
C THR A 298 0.52 7.92 -8.66
N ALA A 299 -0.05 7.28 -7.64
CA ALA A 299 -1.12 6.32 -7.80
C ALA A 299 -1.99 6.18 -6.54
N VAL A 300 -3.18 5.61 -6.73
CA VAL A 300 -3.95 4.93 -5.68
C VAL A 300 -3.53 3.45 -5.69
N VAL A 301 -3.19 2.90 -4.54
CA VAL A 301 -2.74 1.51 -4.39
C VAL A 301 -3.57 0.78 -3.34
N GLY A 302 -3.84 -0.51 -3.52
CA GLY A 302 -4.52 -1.32 -2.51
C GLY A 302 -4.32 -2.82 -2.73
N SER A 303 -4.43 -3.61 -1.66
CA SER A 303 -4.37 -5.07 -1.76
C SER A 303 -5.75 -5.62 -2.14
N ILE A 304 -5.85 -6.32 -3.26
CA ILE A 304 -7.10 -6.85 -3.82
C ILE A 304 -7.05 -8.38 -3.88
N PRO A 305 -8.06 -9.09 -3.36
CA PRO A 305 -8.09 -10.55 -3.43
C PRO A 305 -8.31 -11.02 -4.88
N VAL A 306 -7.50 -11.98 -5.31
CA VAL A 306 -7.56 -12.63 -6.62
C VAL A 306 -7.55 -14.17 -6.46
N PRO A 307 -7.90 -14.96 -7.48
CA PRO A 307 -7.74 -16.40 -7.41
C PRO A 307 -6.28 -16.79 -7.15
N GLY A 308 -6.00 -17.38 -5.99
CA GLY A 308 -4.65 -17.80 -5.58
C GLY A 308 -3.97 -16.92 -4.54
N GLY A 309 -4.60 -15.83 -4.08
CA GLY A 309 -4.06 -14.99 -3.01
C GLY A 309 -4.48 -13.53 -3.17
N ASP A 310 -3.70 -12.62 -2.58
CA ASP A 310 -3.89 -11.19 -2.78
C ASP A 310 -2.89 -10.68 -3.83
N ASP A 311 -3.33 -9.70 -4.62
CA ASP A 311 -2.49 -8.98 -5.57
C ASP A 311 -2.65 -7.46 -5.35
N THR A 312 -1.84 -6.64 -6.02
CA THR A 312 -1.87 -5.19 -5.84
C THR A 312 -2.69 -4.53 -6.93
N LEU A 313 -3.77 -3.83 -6.55
CA LEU A 313 -4.44 -2.86 -7.39
C LEU A 313 -3.64 -1.56 -7.44
N ILE A 314 -3.36 -1.06 -8.65
CA ILE A 314 -2.70 0.22 -8.89
C ILE A 314 -3.54 1.03 -9.88
N ILE A 315 -3.92 2.24 -9.48
CA ILE A 315 -4.59 3.23 -10.32
C ILE A 315 -3.66 4.45 -10.43
N PRO A 316 -2.83 4.52 -11.48
CA PRO A 316 -1.98 5.68 -11.73
C PRO A 316 -2.81 6.97 -11.84
N PHE A 317 -2.36 8.05 -11.21
CA PHE A 317 -3.04 9.35 -11.33
C PHE A 317 -3.18 9.86 -12.77
N PRO A 318 -2.22 9.62 -13.70
CA PRO A 318 -2.42 9.94 -15.11
C PRO A 318 -3.59 9.21 -15.77
N PHE A 319 -4.06 8.10 -15.17
CA PHE A 319 -5.21 7.35 -15.68
C PHE A 319 -6.54 7.97 -15.26
N ILE A 320 -6.54 8.86 -14.26
CA ILE A 320 -7.76 9.48 -13.72
C ILE A 320 -8.20 10.62 -14.65
N SER A 321 -9.35 10.45 -15.31
CA SER A 321 -9.97 11.46 -16.17
C SER A 321 -10.96 12.34 -15.42
N GLY A 322 -11.53 11.84 -14.32
CA GLY A 322 -12.42 12.60 -13.46
C GLY A 322 -12.59 11.92 -12.11
N LEU A 323 -12.79 12.71 -11.07
CA LEU A 323 -13.13 12.22 -9.74
C LEU A 323 -14.37 13.00 -9.26
N GLN A 324 -15.34 12.27 -8.73
CA GLN A 324 -16.57 12.80 -8.18
C GLN A 324 -16.72 12.26 -6.76
N MET A 325 -17.19 13.09 -5.85
CA MET A 325 -17.40 12.70 -4.47
C MET A 325 -18.73 13.26 -3.97
N ALA A 326 -19.64 12.37 -3.59
CA ALA A 326 -20.95 12.71 -3.07
C ALA A 326 -21.09 12.19 -1.64
N SER A 327 -21.33 13.08 -0.68
CA SER A 327 -21.55 12.68 0.71
C SER A 327 -23.03 12.40 0.96
N SER A 328 -23.32 11.21 1.48
CA SER A 328 -24.65 10.79 1.91
C SER A 328 -24.50 9.85 3.10
N GLY A 329 -25.25 10.08 4.17
CA GLY A 329 -25.37 9.14 5.30
C GLY A 329 -24.04 8.65 5.91
N GLY A 330 -23.33 9.49 6.65
CA GLY A 330 -22.12 9.08 7.41
C GLY A 330 -20.88 8.73 6.57
N GLU A 331 -21.04 8.55 5.26
CA GLU A 331 -20.00 8.20 4.31
C GLU A 331 -19.99 9.18 3.11
N ALA A 332 -18.99 9.06 2.25
CA ALA A 332 -18.99 9.65 0.92
C ALA A 332 -18.65 8.62 -0.13
N VAL A 333 -19.47 8.59 -1.18
CA VAL A 333 -19.21 7.79 -2.38
C VAL A 333 -18.22 8.55 -3.23
N VAL A 334 -17.07 7.92 -3.50
CA VAL A 334 -16.01 8.40 -4.39
C VAL A 334 -16.12 7.60 -5.67
N LYS A 335 -16.37 8.28 -6.79
CA LYS A 335 -16.40 7.71 -8.13
C LYS A 335 -15.26 8.29 -8.96
N VAL A 336 -14.40 7.42 -9.46
CA VAL A 336 -13.21 7.74 -10.26
C VAL A 336 -13.42 7.23 -11.68
N SER A 337 -13.47 8.14 -12.64
CA SER A 337 -13.48 7.83 -14.08
C SER A 337 -12.05 7.68 -14.57
N LEU A 338 -11.79 6.66 -15.38
CA LEU A 338 -10.46 6.34 -15.89
C LEU A 338 -10.42 6.43 -17.42
N ASN A 339 -9.27 6.85 -17.97
CA ASN A 339 -8.99 6.85 -19.42
C ASN A 339 -8.17 5.63 -19.87
N ALA A 340 -7.70 4.81 -18.93
CA ALA A 340 -6.95 3.59 -19.17
C ALA A 340 -7.27 2.56 -18.07
N PRO A 341 -7.16 1.25 -18.36
CA PRO A 341 -7.44 0.22 -17.38
C PRO A 341 -6.52 0.31 -16.16
N PRO A 342 -7.02 0.09 -14.93
CA PRO A 342 -6.18 -0.06 -13.77
C PRO A 342 -5.29 -1.30 -13.91
N ILE A 343 -4.23 -1.38 -13.11
CA ILE A 343 -3.27 -2.48 -13.14
C ILE A 343 -3.53 -3.35 -11.90
N ILE A 344 -3.66 -4.66 -12.09
CA ILE A 344 -3.64 -5.63 -10.99
C ILE A 344 -2.37 -6.47 -11.14
N GLY A 345 -1.53 -6.42 -10.10
CA GLY A 345 -0.17 -6.96 -10.10
C GLY A 345 0.68 -6.29 -11.16
N LYS A 346 0.96 -7.02 -12.24
CA LYS A 346 1.75 -6.52 -13.39
C LYS A 346 0.96 -6.44 -14.69
N LYS A 347 -0.36 -6.63 -14.64
CA LYS A 347 -1.21 -6.72 -15.83
C LYS A 347 -2.34 -5.69 -15.77
N PRO A 348 -2.59 -4.94 -16.86
CA PRO A 348 -3.80 -4.15 -16.99
C PRO A 348 -5.04 -5.04 -16.87
N VAL A 349 -6.06 -4.56 -16.19
CA VAL A 349 -7.36 -5.24 -16.10
C VAL A 349 -7.98 -5.28 -17.50
N ASN A 350 -8.53 -6.43 -17.88
CA ASN A 350 -9.25 -6.57 -19.13
C ASN A 350 -10.67 -6.02 -18.96
N CYS A 351 -10.88 -4.75 -19.35
CA CYS A 351 -12.17 -4.07 -19.30
C CYS A 351 -12.41 -3.24 -20.58
N ASP A 352 -13.68 -3.05 -20.91
CA ASP A 352 -14.09 -2.22 -22.05
C ASP A 352 -13.71 -0.75 -21.81
N LEU A 353 -13.00 -0.15 -22.76
CA LEU A 353 -12.42 1.19 -22.62
C LEU A 353 -13.45 2.33 -22.60
N GLU A 354 -14.68 2.09 -23.07
CA GLU A 354 -15.65 3.17 -23.33
C GLU A 354 -16.24 3.80 -22.06
N ASP A 355 -16.12 3.17 -20.89
CA ASP A 355 -16.59 3.73 -19.61
C ASP A 355 -15.98 2.95 -18.44
N ILE A 356 -14.68 3.15 -18.19
CA ILE A 356 -13.97 2.54 -17.06
C ILE A 356 -14.15 3.46 -15.84
N PHE A 357 -14.77 2.94 -14.79
CA PHE A 357 -14.83 3.63 -13.51
C PHE A 357 -14.55 2.70 -12.34
N VAL A 358 -14.09 3.31 -11.26
CA VAL A 358 -13.90 2.69 -9.95
C VAL A 358 -14.70 3.48 -8.94
N GLU A 359 -15.47 2.82 -8.10
CA GLU A 359 -16.29 3.44 -7.07
C GLU A 359 -15.99 2.80 -5.72
N TRP A 360 -15.97 3.60 -4.66
CA TRP A 360 -15.87 3.13 -3.29
C TRP A 360 -16.43 4.16 -2.32
N LYS A 361 -16.62 3.79 -1.07
CA LYS A 361 -17.04 4.69 0.00
C LYS A 361 -15.92 4.98 0.97
N VAL A 362 -15.86 6.21 1.45
CA VAL A 362 -14.90 6.68 2.47
C VAL A 362 -15.68 7.22 3.67
N GLN A 363 -15.17 6.98 4.88
CA GLN A 363 -15.78 7.49 6.12
C GLN A 363 -15.83 9.02 6.14
N LYS A 364 -16.91 9.61 6.66
CA LYS A 364 -17.11 11.08 6.66
C LYS A 364 -15.99 11.85 7.37
N GLN A 365 -15.44 11.28 8.43
CA GLN A 365 -14.32 11.87 9.18
C GLN A 365 -13.04 11.99 8.35
N ASP A 366 -12.86 11.12 7.35
CA ASP A 366 -11.67 11.08 6.51
C ASP A 366 -11.79 11.92 5.23
N ILE A 367 -12.97 12.39 4.87
CA ILE A 367 -13.18 13.11 3.59
C ILE A 367 -12.29 14.34 3.47
N LYS A 368 -12.13 15.11 4.55
CA LYS A 368 -11.26 16.29 4.54
C LYS A 368 -9.81 15.89 4.30
N ARG A 369 -9.32 14.88 5.01
CA ARG A 369 -7.95 14.34 4.87
C ARG A 369 -7.72 13.76 3.47
N PHE A 370 -8.69 13.02 2.94
CA PHE A 370 -8.68 12.44 1.60
C PHE A 370 -8.57 13.52 0.52
N SER A 371 -9.42 14.54 0.63
CA SER A 371 -9.44 15.73 -0.25
C SER A 371 -8.12 16.50 -0.22
N GLU A 372 -7.60 16.79 0.96
CA GLU A 372 -6.32 17.49 1.15
C GLU A 372 -5.15 16.68 0.59
N THR A 373 -5.20 15.35 0.73
CA THR A 373 -4.20 14.44 0.15
C THR A 373 -4.25 14.46 -1.38
N LEU A 374 -5.42 14.30 -2.00
CA LEU A 374 -5.53 14.39 -3.47
C LEU A 374 -5.02 15.73 -4.00
N LYS A 375 -5.34 16.83 -3.30
CA LYS A 375 -4.85 18.17 -3.64
C LYS A 375 -3.33 18.28 -3.54
N SER A 376 -2.72 17.74 -2.47
CA SER A 376 -1.26 17.79 -2.29
C SER A 376 -0.53 16.95 -3.35
N ARG A 377 -1.15 15.87 -3.84
CA ARG A 377 -0.64 15.03 -4.94
C ARG A 377 -0.96 15.58 -6.34
N LYS A 378 -1.61 16.75 -6.44
CA LYS A 378 -1.98 17.41 -7.70
C LYS A 378 -2.84 16.53 -8.61
N VAL A 379 -3.67 15.67 -8.03
CA VAL A 379 -4.65 14.90 -8.80
C VAL A 379 -5.71 15.88 -9.32
N PRO A 380 -6.02 15.88 -10.64
CA PRO A 380 -7.04 16.76 -11.20
C PRO A 380 -8.40 16.38 -10.61
N PHE A 381 -8.94 17.25 -9.73
CA PHE A 381 -10.23 17.07 -9.09
C PHE A 381 -10.97 18.40 -8.98
N ASP A 382 -12.24 18.41 -9.36
CA ASP A 382 -13.11 19.58 -9.23
C ASP A 382 -13.82 19.59 -7.88
N PHE A 383 -13.34 20.44 -6.97
CA PHE A 383 -13.93 20.65 -5.66
C PHE A 383 -15.27 21.40 -5.70
N SER A 384 -15.64 22.04 -6.82
CA SER A 384 -16.82 22.92 -6.87
C SER A 384 -18.13 22.16 -6.60
N ASN A 385 -18.20 20.89 -7.03
CA ASN A 385 -19.36 20.02 -6.77
C ASN A 385 -19.42 19.49 -5.34
N PHE A 386 -18.31 19.53 -4.58
CA PHE A 386 -18.24 18.97 -3.23
C PHE A 386 -19.01 19.81 -2.19
N GLN A 387 -19.10 21.13 -2.38
CA GLN A 387 -19.78 22.04 -1.45
C GLN A 387 -21.26 22.30 -1.78
N HIS A 388 -21.78 21.73 -2.88
CA HIS A 388 -23.09 22.10 -3.43
C HIS A 388 -24.13 20.99 -3.45
N SER A 389 -23.97 19.92 -2.66
CA SER A 389 -25.16 19.27 -2.07
C SER A 389 -25.83 20.18 -1.02
N ARG A 390 -25.91 21.49 -1.28
CA ARG A 390 -26.94 22.34 -0.70
C ARG A 390 -28.25 21.71 -1.14
N LYS A 391 -28.94 21.09 -0.17
CA LYS A 391 -30.38 20.87 -0.12
C LYS A 391 -31.00 21.08 -1.49
N LEU A 392 -31.15 20.01 -2.28
CA LEU A 392 -31.99 20.04 -3.47
C LEU A 392 -33.32 20.69 -3.03
N SER A 393 -33.49 21.97 -3.35
CA SER A 393 -34.73 22.67 -3.11
C SER A 393 -35.77 21.89 -3.88
N ILE A 394 -36.79 21.43 -3.16
CA ILE A 394 -37.99 20.77 -3.70
C ILE A 394 -38.62 21.58 -4.86
N ALA A 395 -38.24 22.84 -5.02
CA ALA A 395 -38.59 23.72 -6.14
C ALA A 395 -38.22 23.22 -7.55
N GLN A 396 -37.37 22.18 -7.71
CA GLN A 396 -37.03 21.66 -9.05
C GLN A 396 -38.06 20.67 -9.62
N LYS A 397 -39.01 20.18 -8.82
CA LYS A 397 -40.29 19.66 -9.35
C LYS A 397 -41.16 20.88 -9.61
N GLY A 398 -41.36 21.23 -10.87
CA GLY A 398 -42.10 22.41 -11.30
C GLY A 398 -43.49 22.54 -10.68
N LEU A 399 -43.56 23.13 -9.49
CA LEU A 399 -44.75 23.78 -8.98
C LEU A 399 -44.84 25.10 -9.75
N SER A 400 -45.57 25.07 -10.86
CA SER A 400 -46.02 26.30 -11.53
C SER A 400 -46.89 27.06 -10.54
N LEU A 401 -46.29 28.05 -9.87
CA LEU A 401 -47.01 29.03 -9.08
C LEU A 401 -47.55 30.08 -10.06
N GLU A 402 -48.68 29.78 -10.69
CA GLU A 402 -49.40 30.75 -11.51
C GLU A 402 -49.98 31.84 -10.61
N PHE A 403 -49.30 33.00 -10.57
CA PHE A 403 -49.77 34.20 -9.89
C PHE A 403 -50.40 35.23 -10.86
N ASN A 404 -50.61 34.86 -12.12
CA ASN A 404 -51.26 35.74 -13.08
C ASN A 404 -52.76 35.50 -13.06
N GLY A 405 -53.46 36.32 -12.28
CA GLY A 405 -54.90 36.48 -12.38
C GLY A 405 -55.25 36.98 -13.78
N SER A 406 -55.70 36.07 -14.63
CA SER A 406 -56.51 36.39 -15.80
C SER A 406 -57.94 35.99 -15.48
N GLU A 407 -58.89 36.89 -15.76
CA GLU A 407 -60.27 36.85 -15.26
C GLU A 407 -61.17 35.73 -15.84
N ASP A 408 -60.63 34.77 -16.61
CA ASP A 408 -61.44 33.74 -17.29
C ASP A 408 -60.96 32.28 -17.05
N GLY A 409 -60.25 32.02 -15.96
CA GLY A 409 -59.89 30.66 -15.53
C GLY A 409 -60.83 30.09 -14.44
N PRO A 410 -61.01 28.76 -14.35
CA PRO A 410 -61.78 28.15 -13.26
C PRO A 410 -61.22 28.55 -11.90
N PRO A 411 -62.06 28.64 -10.84
CA PRO A 411 -61.67 29.25 -9.58
C PRO A 411 -60.42 28.57 -9.01
N PRO A 412 -59.45 29.35 -8.49
CA PRO A 412 -58.22 28.78 -7.95
C PRO A 412 -58.56 27.79 -6.84
N ASN A 413 -58.01 26.56 -6.92
CA ASN A 413 -58.18 25.54 -5.89
C ASN A 413 -58.05 26.17 -4.51
N ALA A 414 -59.05 25.92 -3.66
CA ALA A 414 -59.17 26.51 -2.34
C ALA A 414 -57.83 26.40 -1.61
N THR A 415 -57.44 27.46 -0.90
CA THR A 415 -56.19 27.57 -0.14
C THR A 415 -55.91 26.33 0.74
N GLN A 416 -56.98 25.63 1.12
CA GLN A 416 -56.98 24.41 1.90
C GLN A 416 -56.46 23.17 1.14
N GLU A 417 -56.81 22.99 -0.15
CA GLU A 417 -56.27 21.89 -0.96
C GLU A 417 -54.77 22.10 -1.23
N LYS A 418 -54.35 23.35 -1.46
CA LYS A 418 -52.94 23.72 -1.57
C LYS A 418 -52.19 23.44 -0.28
N ALA A 419 -52.78 23.77 0.87
CA ALA A 419 -52.20 23.45 2.17
C ALA A 419 -52.08 21.93 2.39
N ILE A 420 -53.06 21.14 1.95
CA ILE A 420 -53.04 19.67 2.03
C ILE A 420 -51.95 19.07 1.12
N SER A 421 -51.79 19.59 -0.10
CA SER A 421 -50.72 19.13 -1.00
C SER A 421 -49.32 19.44 -0.47
N ILE A 422 -49.14 20.62 0.15
CA ILE A 422 -47.88 21.00 0.79
C ILE A 422 -47.63 20.14 2.04
N ALA A 423 -48.66 19.89 2.86
CA ALA A 423 -48.56 19.03 4.03
C ALA A 423 -48.19 17.59 3.65
N LYS A 424 -48.81 17.01 2.61
CA LYS A 424 -48.45 15.68 2.11
C LYS A 424 -47.01 15.59 1.60
N LEU A 425 -46.55 16.59 0.85
CA LEU A 425 -45.14 16.67 0.41
C LEU A 425 -44.16 16.79 1.58
N TRP A 426 -44.60 17.41 2.68
CA TRP A 426 -43.79 17.56 3.89
C TRP A 426 -43.73 16.26 4.71
N ASP A 427 -44.86 15.56 4.86
CA ASP A 427 -44.96 14.26 5.55
C ASP A 427 -44.17 13.16 4.81
N GLU A 428 -44.20 13.15 3.47
CA GLU A 428 -43.37 12.22 2.67
C GLU A 428 -41.86 12.47 2.83
N SER A 429 -41.48 13.73 3.12
CA SER A 429 -40.10 14.12 3.41
C SER A 429 -39.66 13.75 4.85
N GLU A 430 -40.57 13.76 5.82
CA GLU A 430 -40.27 13.34 7.20
C GLU A 430 -40.12 11.82 7.35
N ALA A 431 -40.78 11.02 6.49
CA ALA A 431 -40.57 9.57 6.45
C ALA A 431 -39.11 9.16 6.16
N HIS A 432 -38.27 10.08 5.69
CA HIS A 432 -36.84 9.88 5.42
C HIS A 432 -35.91 10.57 6.44
N ARG A 433 -36.45 11.19 7.50
CA ARG A 433 -35.66 11.82 8.58
C ARG A 433 -35.87 11.08 9.89
N GLY A 434 -34.78 10.49 10.40
CA GLY A 434 -34.74 9.96 11.76
C GLY A 434 -35.19 11.02 12.77
N VAL A 435 -36.04 10.58 13.70
CA VAL A 435 -36.70 11.37 14.74
C VAL A 435 -35.71 12.31 15.45
N GLY A 436 -35.94 13.63 15.36
CA GLY A 436 -35.25 14.59 16.22
C GLY A 436 -34.96 15.97 15.62
N GLN A 437 -35.92 16.65 14.99
CA GLN A 437 -35.84 18.10 14.79
C GLN A 437 -37.24 18.71 14.93
N THR A 438 -37.50 19.39 16.05
CA THR A 438 -38.71 20.22 16.24
C THR A 438 -38.52 21.54 15.49
N SER A 439 -39.46 21.84 14.58
CA SER A 439 -39.52 23.11 13.85
C SER A 439 -40.30 24.19 14.64
N PRO A 440 -39.97 25.49 14.55
CA PRO A 440 -40.44 26.52 15.51
C PRO A 440 -41.86 27.08 15.25
N LEU A 441 -42.61 26.55 14.28
CA LEU A 441 -43.80 27.22 13.72
C LEU A 441 -45.15 26.68 14.21
N MET A 442 -45.19 25.65 15.05
CA MET A 442 -46.44 25.06 15.54
C MET A 442 -47.04 25.77 16.78
N HIS A 443 -46.31 26.71 17.41
CA HIS A 443 -46.80 27.41 18.61
C HIS A 443 -47.75 28.60 18.32
N ALA A 444 -48.00 28.96 17.06
CA ALA A 444 -48.81 30.13 16.73
C ALA A 444 -50.32 29.85 16.53
N ILE A 445 -50.76 28.58 16.55
CA ILE A 445 -52.14 28.22 16.18
C ILE A 445 -52.98 27.68 17.35
N PHE A 446 -52.36 27.29 18.48
CA PHE A 446 -53.10 26.78 19.64
C PHE A 446 -52.61 27.43 20.95
N PRO A 447 -53.49 28.05 21.76
CA PRO A 447 -53.09 28.55 23.08
C PRO A 447 -52.78 27.38 24.02
N PRO A 448 -51.74 27.50 24.88
CA PRO A 448 -51.39 26.45 25.83
C PRO A 448 -52.40 26.39 26.99
N SER A 449 -52.78 25.17 27.37
CA SER A 449 -53.52 24.86 28.59
C SER A 449 -52.65 25.16 29.81
N THR A 450 -53.17 25.99 30.71
CA THR A 450 -52.63 26.32 32.03
C THR A 450 -52.43 25.07 32.90
N GLY A 451 -51.23 24.86 33.44
CA GLY A 451 -50.99 23.82 34.44
C GLY A 451 -49.53 23.67 34.85
N ASP A 452 -49.22 24.21 36.02
CA ASP A 452 -48.12 23.86 36.93
C ASP A 452 -46.67 24.30 36.69
N ALA A 453 -46.35 25.34 37.46
CA ALA A 453 -45.04 25.80 37.88
C ALA A 453 -44.42 24.94 39.00
N LYS A 454 -43.13 25.23 39.25
CA LYS A 454 -42.21 24.82 40.36
C LYS A 454 -41.26 23.71 39.93
N GLY A 455 -39.94 23.78 40.13
CA GLY A 455 -39.06 24.75 40.76
C GLY A 455 -37.63 24.16 40.72
N ARG A 456 -36.63 25.02 40.54
CA ARG A 456 -35.18 24.77 40.76
C ARG A 456 -34.78 25.42 42.11
N PRO A 457 -33.55 25.28 42.67
CA PRO A 457 -32.35 24.44 42.40
C PRO A 457 -31.83 23.83 43.76
N PRO A 458 -30.52 23.57 44.09
CA PRO A 458 -29.24 23.64 43.35
C PRO A 458 -28.23 22.47 43.54
N VAL A 459 -27.10 22.64 42.85
CA VAL A 459 -25.84 21.87 42.70
C VAL A 459 -25.11 21.62 44.04
N PRO A 460 -24.28 20.56 44.16
CA PRO A 460 -22.86 20.76 44.52
C PRO A 460 -21.86 19.81 43.79
N VAL A 461 -20.74 20.33 43.25
CA VAL A 461 -19.37 20.44 43.82
C VAL A 461 -18.43 19.25 43.52
N CYS A 462 -17.32 19.58 42.85
CA CYS A 462 -16.10 18.78 42.67
C CYS A 462 -15.48 18.28 43.98
N ARG A 463 -14.93 17.05 43.97
CA ARG A 463 -13.86 16.65 44.88
C ARG A 463 -12.70 15.97 44.15
N THR A 464 -11.54 16.52 44.47
CA THR A 464 -10.16 16.05 44.35
C THR A 464 -9.90 14.65 44.91
N PHE A 465 -8.95 13.93 44.31
CA PHE A 465 -8.05 13.03 45.04
C PHE A 465 -6.64 13.12 44.44
N GLY A 466 -5.70 13.61 45.24
CA GLY A 466 -4.30 13.21 45.15
C GLY A 466 -4.07 11.95 46.00
N VAL A 467 -2.93 11.29 45.79
CA VAL A 467 -1.98 10.86 46.85
C VAL A 467 -0.81 10.08 46.22
N HIS A 468 0.38 10.46 46.68
CA HIS A 468 1.69 9.80 46.56
C HIS A 468 1.73 8.32 46.98
N ARG A 469 2.65 7.55 46.39
CA ARG A 469 3.90 7.02 47.01
C ARG A 469 4.42 5.83 46.18
N GLN A 470 5.64 5.91 45.64
CA GLN A 470 6.92 5.43 46.18
C GLN A 470 7.13 3.90 46.11
N ARG A 471 8.16 3.57 45.30
CA ARG A 471 9.31 2.68 45.56
C ARG A 471 9.04 1.29 46.16
N GLY A 472 9.34 0.29 45.33
CA GLY A 472 10.14 -0.89 45.68
C GLY A 472 11.20 -1.06 44.61
#